data_AF-A0A7C7MB38-F1
#
_entry.id   AF-A0A7C7MB38-F1
#
_cell.length_a   1.000
_cell.length_b   1.000
_cell.length_c   1.000
_cell.angle_alpha   90.00
_cell.angle_beta   90.00
_cell.angle_gamma   90.00
#
_symmetry.space_group_name_H-M   'P 1'
#
loop_
_entity.id
_entity.type
_entity.pdbx_description
1 polymer ?
#
loop_
_entity_poly.entity_id
_entity_poly.type
_entity_poly.pdbx_seq_one_letter_code
_entity_poly.pdbx_strand_id
1 'polypeptide(L)'
;MQVSFIWLFSPTQACLKRIHDTETSLSQTFAPVITHHASQDAPRKKSGKVIAVAIMEDNPHPKKVGSGQWLGYVKIPKPGSTLMNEKRIMNVLSVYDRFVSGFSLQKNYGTDLRQLFNMVSDSASIELTFPRAYKKGDGILISEGVSDFELKNKLNDVGYDYQKVGKIKSDLYHVFDFGDGQSKKWPIGVTQISIHGKEDEPVVSENDKTFLKKKTAKKPTLMKVVKDMIAAEFPNNRSENLLDDGLGQKIRIGAKHIFQSSEHSLFDGSRSVANIVRKLAMEGANVESLTIISNVDDPGFLAGQQSMIHVFGLQGRTQTHFSHDLQPDHHQVIGIGEKNYQKEMLIQESDFISLLGSMKGELGHSLYQELTGINCGDNQPVFDSALEYNINQSLIQAVSTGVIKKVNTISKGGLATALMSLYLNLNCSYGMKIHISRKLTPEELLFGESFGSALVIVGEKELMEFQRICMLHGIPCSTIGRLQAKTELSVNDILKIPEKVLNTLST
;
A
#
# COMPACT_ATOMS: atom_id res chain seq x y z
N MET A 1 -20.79 -2.70 -2.99
CA MET A 1 -20.81 -2.83 -1.51
C MET A 1 -20.67 -4.30 -1.13
N GLN A 2 -19.78 -4.65 -0.21
CA GLN A 2 -19.65 -6.01 0.34
C GLN A 2 -19.99 -6.02 1.82
N VAL A 3 -20.75 -7.00 2.28
CA VAL A 3 -20.98 -7.24 3.70
C VAL A 3 -20.49 -8.64 4.04
N SER A 4 -19.49 -8.72 4.90
CA SER A 4 -18.87 -9.95 5.35
C SER A 4 -19.34 -10.26 6.77
N PHE A 5 -20.04 -11.38 6.93
CA PHE A 5 -20.40 -11.90 8.24
C PHE A 5 -19.37 -12.95 8.67
N ILE A 6 -18.65 -12.65 9.74
CA ILE A 6 -17.67 -13.54 10.36
C ILE A 6 -18.35 -14.18 11.57
N TRP A 7 -18.64 -15.47 11.44
CA TRP A 7 -19.32 -16.28 12.45
C TRP A 7 -18.29 -16.86 13.42
N LEU A 8 -18.37 -16.50 14.70
CA LEU A 8 -17.52 -17.07 15.76
C LEU A 8 -18.05 -18.43 16.26
N PHE A 9 -18.93 -19.06 15.48
CA PHE A 9 -19.52 -20.38 15.70
C PHE A 9 -19.91 -20.99 14.34
N SER A 10 -20.19 -22.30 14.28
CA SER A 10 -20.68 -22.93 13.04
C SER A 10 -22.21 -22.84 12.96
N PRO A 11 -22.80 -21.96 12.12
CA PRO A 11 -24.24 -21.84 11.98
C PRO A 11 -24.85 -23.07 11.30
N THR A 12 -26.09 -23.40 11.63
CA THR A 12 -26.78 -24.53 10.99
C THR A 12 -27.09 -24.24 9.52
N GLN A 13 -27.13 -25.29 8.67
CA GLN A 13 -27.52 -25.18 7.26
C GLN A 13 -28.90 -24.53 7.08
N ALA A 14 -29.84 -24.78 8.00
CA ALA A 14 -31.15 -24.14 8.00
C ALA A 14 -31.08 -22.63 8.31
N CYS A 15 -30.13 -22.20 9.16
CA CYS A 15 -29.86 -20.79 9.45
C CYS A 15 -29.28 -20.09 8.21
N LEU A 16 -28.23 -20.67 7.61
CA LEU A 16 -27.60 -20.15 6.39
C LEU A 16 -28.60 -20.06 5.24
N LYS A 17 -29.46 -21.07 5.06
CA LYS A 17 -30.51 -21.05 4.05
C LYS A 17 -31.53 -19.95 4.27
N ARG A 18 -32.01 -19.77 5.52
CA ARG A 18 -32.96 -18.66 5.83
C ARG A 18 -32.33 -17.29 5.62
N ILE A 19 -31.06 -17.13 5.97
CA ILE A 19 -30.31 -15.89 5.74
C ILE A 19 -30.20 -15.64 4.24
N HIS A 20 -29.77 -16.63 3.46
CA HIS A 20 -29.69 -16.54 2.01
C HIS A 20 -31.04 -16.24 1.35
N ASP A 21 -32.13 -16.88 1.78
CA ASP A 21 -33.50 -16.62 1.29
C ASP A 21 -33.98 -15.20 1.64
N THR A 22 -33.59 -14.69 2.82
CA THR A 22 -33.88 -13.32 3.25
C THR A 22 -33.04 -12.31 2.45
N GLU A 23 -31.78 -12.61 2.18
CA GLU A 23 -30.85 -11.76 1.44
C GLU A 23 -31.22 -11.65 -0.04
N THR A 24 -31.58 -12.77 -0.67
CA THR A 24 -32.05 -12.79 -2.08
C THR A 24 -33.36 -12.03 -2.24
N SER A 25 -34.27 -12.08 -1.26
CA SER A 25 -35.53 -11.31 -1.30
C SER A 25 -35.37 -9.81 -1.00
N LEU A 26 -34.32 -9.38 -0.28
CA LEU A 26 -34.01 -7.97 -0.01
C LEU A 26 -33.32 -7.24 -1.19
N SER A 27 -32.84 -7.98 -2.19
CA SER A 27 -31.88 -7.49 -3.21
C SER A 27 -32.44 -6.80 -4.47
N GLN A 28 -33.75 -6.49 -4.53
CA GLN A 28 -34.34 -5.88 -5.75
C GLN A 28 -33.98 -4.41 -5.99
N THR A 29 -33.35 -3.72 -5.03
CA THR A 29 -33.00 -2.29 -5.15
C THR A 29 -31.56 -1.97 -4.75
N PHE A 30 -30.80 -2.96 -4.24
CA PHE A 30 -29.42 -2.82 -3.80
C PHE A 30 -28.78 -4.22 -3.73
N ALA A 31 -27.68 -4.46 -4.47
CA ALA A 31 -27.05 -5.78 -4.56
C ALA A 31 -25.65 -5.79 -3.94
N PRO A 32 -25.52 -5.91 -2.60
CA PRO A 32 -24.24 -6.10 -1.98
C PRO A 32 -23.75 -7.53 -2.21
N VAL A 33 -22.44 -7.71 -2.40
CA VAL A 33 -21.83 -9.04 -2.33
C VAL A 33 -21.81 -9.46 -0.87
N ILE A 34 -22.59 -10.46 -0.51
CA ILE A 34 -22.64 -10.98 0.85
C ILE A 34 -21.72 -12.19 0.94
N THR A 35 -20.81 -12.17 1.92
CA THR A 35 -19.91 -13.30 2.17
C THR A 35 -20.06 -13.76 3.61
N HIS A 36 -20.08 -15.08 3.82
CA HIS A 36 -20.13 -15.68 5.14
C HIS A 36 -18.83 -16.43 5.40
N HIS A 37 -18.20 -16.14 6.53
CA HIS A 37 -16.96 -16.77 6.95
C HIS A 37 -17.23 -17.50 8.26
N ALA A 38 -17.09 -18.82 8.28
CA ALA A 38 -17.33 -19.64 9.47
C ALA A 38 -16.16 -20.58 9.71
N SER A 39 -15.84 -20.80 10.99
CA SER A 39 -14.84 -21.78 11.41
C SER A 39 -15.35 -23.21 11.18
N GLN A 40 -14.53 -24.07 10.56
CA GLN A 40 -14.87 -25.49 10.33
C GLN A 40 -14.88 -26.31 11.63
N ASP A 41 -14.08 -25.90 12.62
CA ASP A 41 -13.92 -26.60 13.91
C ASP A 41 -14.80 -26.00 15.01
N ALA A 42 -15.53 -24.92 14.73
CA ALA A 42 -16.40 -24.32 15.70
C ALA A 42 -17.61 -25.22 16.01
N PRO A 43 -17.99 -25.39 17.29
CA PRO A 43 -19.12 -26.20 17.67
C PRO A 43 -20.41 -25.67 17.00
N ARG A 44 -21.19 -26.58 16.40
CA ARG A 44 -22.50 -26.26 15.85
C ARG A 44 -23.40 -25.70 16.95
N LYS A 45 -23.78 -24.43 16.84
CA LYS A 45 -24.64 -23.74 17.81
C LYS A 45 -25.84 -23.12 17.10
N LYS A 46 -26.97 -23.04 17.83
CA LYS A 46 -28.18 -22.37 17.33
C LYS A 46 -28.06 -20.83 17.35
N SER A 47 -27.16 -20.29 18.17
CA SER A 47 -26.88 -18.86 18.30
C SER A 47 -25.44 -18.62 18.80
N GLY A 48 -24.90 -17.44 18.55
CA GLY A 48 -23.55 -17.03 18.94
C GLY A 48 -23.20 -15.64 18.44
N LYS A 49 -21.97 -15.19 18.72
CA LYS A 49 -21.48 -13.88 18.27
C LYS A 49 -21.13 -13.92 16.79
N VAL A 50 -21.50 -12.87 16.08
CA VAL A 50 -21.22 -12.66 14.65
C VAL A 50 -20.62 -11.27 14.53
N ILE A 51 -19.47 -11.17 13.87
CA ILE A 51 -18.87 -9.88 13.51
C ILE A 51 -19.36 -9.56 12.11
N ALA A 52 -20.01 -8.42 11.93
CA ALA A 52 -20.40 -7.93 10.63
C ALA A 52 -19.42 -6.84 10.20
N VAL A 53 -18.72 -7.08 9.08
CA VAL A 53 -17.80 -6.12 8.46
C VAL A 53 -18.44 -5.66 7.16
N ALA A 54 -18.82 -4.39 7.08
CA ALA A 54 -19.32 -3.80 5.85
C ALA A 54 -18.20 -3.02 5.17
N ILE A 55 -17.87 -3.43 3.95
CA ILE A 55 -17.02 -2.69 3.02
C ILE A 55 -17.95 -2.00 2.04
N MET A 56 -18.26 -0.73 2.31
CA MET A 56 -19.02 0.09 1.40
C MET A 56 -18.13 0.40 0.19
N GLU A 57 -18.66 0.27 -1.03
CA GLU A 57 -18.17 1.15 -2.08
C GLU A 57 -18.66 2.52 -1.69
N ASP A 58 -17.79 3.52 -1.64
CA ASP A 58 -18.27 4.89 -1.66
C ASP A 58 -18.92 5.15 -3.02
N ASN A 59 -20.21 4.87 -3.14
CA ASN A 59 -21.21 5.92 -3.24
C ASN A 59 -22.60 5.39 -3.65
N PRO A 60 -23.68 5.81 -2.96
CA PRO A 60 -25.05 5.71 -3.47
C PRO A 60 -25.45 6.88 -4.40
N HIS A 61 -24.52 7.76 -4.78
CA HIS A 61 -24.79 8.88 -5.68
C HIS A 61 -24.39 8.55 -7.11
N PRO A 62 -25.26 8.77 -8.11
CA PRO A 62 -24.86 8.65 -9.51
C PRO A 62 -23.73 9.67 -9.79
N LYS A 63 -22.60 9.18 -10.32
CA LYS A 63 -21.50 10.01 -10.83
C LYS A 63 -22.03 10.78 -12.04
N LYS A 64 -22.31 12.07 -11.87
CA LYS A 64 -22.98 12.92 -12.88
C LYS A 64 -22.02 13.71 -13.78
N VAL A 65 -20.72 13.63 -13.49
CA VAL A 65 -19.72 14.57 -14.00
C VAL A 65 -18.78 13.85 -14.97
N GLY A 66 -18.81 14.26 -16.25
CA GLY A 66 -18.05 13.68 -17.36
C GLY A 66 -16.85 14.52 -17.82
N SER A 67 -16.12 14.06 -18.84
CA SER A 67 -14.96 14.80 -19.37
C SER A 67 -15.36 16.14 -19.99
N GLY A 68 -14.62 17.21 -19.72
CA GLY A 68 -14.81 18.52 -20.33
C GLY A 68 -15.12 19.65 -19.34
N GLN A 69 -15.54 19.30 -18.12
CA GLN A 69 -15.92 20.24 -17.06
C GLN A 69 -14.69 20.88 -16.37
N TRP A 70 -14.83 22.12 -15.89
CA TRP A 70 -13.75 22.87 -15.23
C TRP A 70 -13.87 22.81 -13.71
N LEU A 71 -12.72 22.77 -13.02
CA LEU A 71 -12.61 22.83 -11.57
C LEU A 71 -12.19 24.25 -11.13
N GLY A 72 -13.02 24.86 -10.31
CA GLY A 72 -12.78 26.16 -9.69
C GLY A 72 -12.67 26.05 -8.17
N TYR A 73 -11.88 26.92 -7.57
CA TYR A 73 -11.68 27.05 -6.14
C TYR A 73 -12.22 28.40 -5.67
N VAL A 74 -12.99 28.38 -4.57
CA VAL A 74 -13.61 29.56 -3.98
C VAL A 74 -13.15 29.72 -2.54
N LYS A 75 -12.55 30.88 -2.22
CA LYS A 75 -12.08 31.19 -0.87
C LYS A 75 -13.20 31.77 -0.02
N ILE A 76 -13.49 31.17 1.14
CA ILE A 76 -14.61 31.58 2.00
C ILE A 76 -14.09 32.26 3.28
N PRO A 77 -14.48 33.51 3.63
CA PRO A 77 -13.85 34.30 4.70
C PRO A 77 -13.87 33.68 6.11
N LYS A 78 -14.84 32.83 6.48
CA LYS A 78 -14.86 31.89 7.63
C LYS A 78 -16.13 31.02 7.49
N PRO A 79 -16.10 29.69 7.70
CA PRO A 79 -17.33 28.91 7.83
C PRO A 79 -18.03 29.39 9.11
N GLY A 80 -19.16 30.06 8.95
CA GLY A 80 -19.91 30.60 10.08
C GLY A 80 -20.88 29.57 10.61
N SER A 81 -21.11 29.53 11.93
CA SER A 81 -22.20 28.75 12.54
C SER A 81 -23.58 29.06 11.95
N THR A 82 -23.71 30.19 11.26
CA THR A 82 -24.95 30.71 10.64
C THR A 82 -25.13 30.34 9.16
N LEU A 83 -24.16 29.65 8.53
CA LEU A 83 -24.16 29.28 7.10
C LEU A 83 -24.39 30.47 6.13
N MET A 84 -24.06 31.69 6.55
CA MET A 84 -24.39 32.91 5.81
C MET A 84 -23.64 33.02 4.47
N ASN A 85 -22.37 32.60 4.44
CA ASN A 85 -21.54 32.66 3.24
C ASN A 85 -21.95 31.58 2.24
N GLU A 86 -22.22 30.40 2.77
CA GLU A 86 -22.70 29.22 2.05
C GLU A 86 -24.04 29.54 1.36
N LYS A 87 -24.98 30.18 2.07
CA LYS A 87 -26.26 30.63 1.49
C LYS A 87 -26.07 31.69 0.40
N ARG A 88 -25.14 32.63 0.56
CA ARG A 88 -24.85 33.66 -0.48
C ARG A 88 -24.25 33.04 -1.74
N ILE A 89 -23.30 32.12 -1.58
CA ILE A 89 -22.71 31.39 -2.70
C ILE A 89 -23.76 30.49 -3.35
N MET A 90 -24.55 29.76 -2.58
CA MET A 90 -25.65 28.94 -3.11
C MET A 90 -26.69 29.77 -3.88
N ASN A 91 -26.98 31.01 -3.46
CA ASN A 91 -27.87 31.90 -4.23
C ASN A 91 -27.27 32.32 -5.58
N VAL A 92 -25.95 32.47 -5.67
CA VAL A 92 -25.27 32.73 -6.94
C VAL A 92 -25.29 31.46 -7.80
N LEU A 93 -25.01 30.30 -7.22
CA LEU A 93 -24.94 29.02 -7.93
C LEU A 93 -26.31 28.47 -8.33
N SER A 94 -27.39 28.80 -7.61
CA SER A 94 -28.75 28.32 -7.91
C SER A 94 -29.27 28.79 -9.27
N VAL A 95 -28.75 29.92 -9.78
CA VAL A 95 -28.99 30.38 -11.16
C VAL A 95 -28.41 29.41 -12.19
N TYR A 96 -27.40 28.64 -11.80
CA TYR A 96 -26.65 27.70 -12.63
C TYR A 96 -26.79 26.24 -12.14
N ASP A 97 -27.83 25.91 -11.36
CA ASP A 97 -27.98 24.63 -10.66
C ASP A 97 -27.94 23.40 -11.59
N ARG A 98 -28.24 23.58 -12.88
CA ARG A 98 -28.12 22.54 -13.92
C ARG A 98 -26.71 22.31 -14.45
N PHE A 99 -25.80 23.24 -14.21
CA PHE A 99 -24.50 23.36 -14.88
C PHE A 99 -23.33 23.50 -13.91
N VAL A 100 -23.59 23.79 -12.64
CA VAL A 100 -22.54 23.99 -11.63
C VAL A 100 -22.87 23.15 -10.40
N SER A 101 -21.91 22.34 -10.00
CA SER A 101 -21.95 21.56 -8.75
C SER A 101 -20.73 21.89 -7.91
N GLY A 102 -20.70 21.49 -6.64
CA GLY A 102 -19.55 21.73 -5.79
C GLY A 102 -19.68 21.18 -4.38
N PHE A 103 -18.59 21.23 -3.64
CA PHE A 103 -18.50 20.76 -2.26
C PHE A 103 -17.54 21.63 -1.43
N SER A 104 -17.65 21.54 -0.11
CA SER A 104 -16.79 22.26 0.82
C SER A 104 -15.60 21.42 1.27
N LEU A 105 -14.42 22.03 1.21
CA LEU A 105 -13.15 21.44 1.58
C LEU A 105 -13.06 21.25 3.10
N GLN A 106 -12.45 20.15 3.51
CA GLN A 106 -12.22 19.75 4.89
C GLN A 106 -10.81 20.05 5.38
N LYS A 107 -9.95 20.62 4.51
CA LYS A 107 -8.51 20.84 4.79
C LYS A 107 -7.74 19.52 4.93
N ASN A 108 -8.18 18.50 4.21
CA ASN A 108 -7.51 17.20 4.18
C ASN A 108 -7.60 16.67 2.75
N TYR A 109 -6.45 16.57 2.09
CA TYR A 109 -6.38 16.19 0.69
C TYR A 109 -7.05 14.84 0.39
N GLY A 110 -6.95 13.87 1.30
CA GLY A 110 -7.55 12.56 1.12
C GLY A 110 -9.08 12.63 1.14
N THR A 111 -9.66 13.31 2.13
CA THR A 111 -11.12 13.46 2.22
C THR A 111 -11.67 14.34 1.11
N ASP A 112 -10.95 15.38 0.72
CA ASP A 112 -11.35 16.32 -0.32
C ASP A 112 -11.27 15.69 -1.73
N LEU A 113 -10.23 14.89 -2.01
CA LEU A 113 -10.17 14.10 -3.24
C LEU A 113 -11.22 12.99 -3.28
N ARG A 114 -11.52 12.34 -2.14
CA ARG A 114 -12.60 11.34 -2.06
C ARG A 114 -13.94 11.96 -2.43
N GLN A 115 -14.25 13.16 -1.93
CA GLN A 115 -15.45 13.90 -2.31
C GLN A 115 -15.48 14.20 -3.82
N LEU A 116 -14.34 14.54 -4.41
CA LEU A 116 -14.25 14.79 -5.85
C LEU A 116 -14.45 13.51 -6.68
N PHE A 117 -13.76 12.41 -6.35
CA PHE A 117 -13.93 11.11 -7.02
C PHE A 117 -15.35 10.58 -6.94
N ASN A 118 -16.02 10.88 -5.83
CA ASN A 118 -17.42 10.56 -5.61
C ASN A 118 -18.38 11.27 -6.59
N MET A 119 -17.96 12.40 -7.16
CA MET A 119 -18.77 13.18 -8.11
C MET A 119 -18.45 12.83 -9.58
N VAL A 120 -17.19 12.48 -9.87
CA VAL A 120 -16.64 12.25 -11.22
C VAL A 120 -16.85 10.81 -11.69
N SER A 121 -17.19 10.62 -12.97
CA SER A 121 -17.33 9.30 -13.60
C SER A 121 -16.03 8.47 -13.51
N ASP A 122 -16.16 7.15 -13.35
CA ASP A 122 -15.05 6.19 -13.39
C ASP A 122 -14.36 6.11 -14.75
N SER A 123 -14.93 6.73 -15.78
CA SER A 123 -14.35 6.81 -17.13
C SER A 123 -13.60 8.12 -17.38
N ALA A 124 -13.52 9.02 -16.40
CA ALA A 124 -12.95 10.36 -16.56
C ALA A 124 -11.72 10.57 -15.66
N SER A 125 -10.70 11.24 -16.19
CA SER A 125 -9.54 11.68 -15.42
C SER A 125 -9.77 13.06 -14.80
N ILE A 126 -8.99 13.36 -13.76
CA ILE A 126 -9.06 14.62 -13.02
C ILE A 126 -7.69 15.25 -13.10
N GLU A 127 -7.61 16.47 -13.61
CA GLU A 127 -6.45 17.35 -13.46
C GLU A 127 -6.79 18.40 -12.42
N LEU A 128 -6.10 18.40 -11.29
CA LEU A 128 -6.35 19.34 -10.19
C LEU A 128 -5.04 19.81 -9.55
N THR A 129 -4.91 21.12 -9.41
CA THR A 129 -3.86 21.78 -8.63
C THR A 129 -4.48 22.41 -7.39
N PHE A 130 -4.24 21.82 -6.23
CA PHE A 130 -4.67 22.42 -4.96
C PHE A 130 -3.95 23.75 -4.72
N PRO A 131 -4.63 24.76 -4.14
CA PRO A 131 -3.98 25.98 -3.68
C PRO A 131 -2.92 25.67 -2.63
N ARG A 132 -1.79 26.40 -2.65
CA ARG A 132 -0.69 26.27 -1.66
C ARG A 132 -1.16 26.35 -0.20
N ALA A 133 -2.23 27.10 0.05
CA ALA A 133 -2.91 27.14 1.34
C ALA A 133 -4.41 27.30 1.11
N TYR A 134 -5.18 26.40 1.70
CA TYR A 134 -6.65 26.43 1.79
C TYR A 134 -7.06 26.01 3.20
N LYS A 135 -8.32 26.26 3.57
CA LYS A 135 -8.85 25.94 4.89
C LYS A 135 -10.18 25.20 4.79
N LYS A 136 -10.60 24.64 5.93
CA LYS A 136 -11.93 24.04 6.07
C LYS A 136 -13.00 25.08 5.76
N GLY A 137 -13.94 24.71 4.90
CA GLY A 137 -15.02 25.56 4.44
C GLY A 137 -14.73 26.34 3.15
N ASP A 138 -13.51 26.31 2.59
CA ASP A 138 -13.32 26.76 1.20
C ASP A 138 -14.05 25.81 0.24
N GLY A 139 -14.34 26.23 -0.99
CA GLY A 139 -15.18 25.47 -1.93
C GLY A 139 -14.43 24.99 -3.17
N ILE A 140 -14.78 23.80 -3.65
CA ILE A 140 -14.50 23.36 -5.03
C ILE A 140 -15.80 23.37 -5.83
N LEU A 141 -15.75 23.98 -7.00
CA LEU A 141 -16.85 24.04 -7.97
C LEU A 141 -16.47 23.27 -9.23
N ILE A 142 -17.43 22.53 -9.76
CA ILE A 142 -17.34 21.80 -11.02
C ILE A 142 -18.37 22.41 -11.97
N SER A 143 -17.91 22.98 -13.07
CA SER A 143 -18.76 23.72 -14.02
C SER A 143 -18.79 23.07 -15.40
N GLU A 144 -20.00 22.98 -15.95
CA GLU A 144 -20.33 22.46 -17.27
C GLU A 144 -20.87 23.59 -18.16
N GLY A 145 -20.12 24.01 -19.16
CA GLY A 145 -20.60 25.01 -20.13
C GLY A 145 -20.68 26.47 -19.65
N VAL A 146 -20.59 26.74 -18.34
CA VAL A 146 -20.44 28.11 -17.82
C VAL A 146 -18.98 28.53 -17.92
N SER A 147 -18.72 29.73 -18.46
CA SER A 147 -17.35 30.22 -18.58
C SER A 147 -16.76 30.57 -17.21
N ASP A 148 -15.48 30.22 -17.02
CA ASP A 148 -14.68 30.57 -15.84
C ASP A 148 -14.77 32.07 -15.52
N PHE A 149 -14.76 32.90 -16.57
CA PHE A 149 -14.89 34.35 -16.49
C PHE A 149 -16.23 34.81 -15.90
N GLU A 150 -17.34 34.16 -16.27
CA GLU A 150 -18.67 34.49 -15.77
C GLU A 150 -18.82 34.13 -14.29
N LEU A 151 -18.40 32.92 -13.90
CA LEU A 151 -18.41 32.50 -12.49
C LEU A 151 -17.52 33.39 -11.64
N LYS A 152 -16.34 33.75 -12.15
CA LYS A 152 -15.42 34.66 -11.49
C LYS A 152 -16.04 36.02 -11.24
N ASN A 153 -16.67 36.63 -12.24
CA ASN A 153 -17.31 37.93 -12.09
C ASN A 153 -18.46 37.88 -11.08
N LYS A 154 -19.33 36.87 -11.18
CA LYS A 154 -20.48 36.72 -10.27
C LYS A 154 -20.09 36.50 -8.83
N LEU A 155 -19.05 35.70 -8.57
CA LEU A 155 -18.54 35.47 -7.22
C LEU A 155 -17.80 36.70 -6.68
N ASN A 156 -17.05 37.41 -7.53
CA ASN A 156 -16.41 38.66 -7.15
C ASN A 156 -17.42 39.76 -6.79
N ASP A 157 -18.54 39.86 -7.53
CA ASP A 157 -19.62 40.83 -7.27
C ASP A 157 -20.22 40.68 -5.87
N VAL A 158 -20.25 39.45 -5.34
CA VAL A 158 -20.73 39.16 -3.97
C VAL A 158 -19.60 39.05 -2.93
N GLY A 159 -18.35 39.32 -3.34
CA GLY A 159 -17.18 39.42 -2.46
C GLY A 159 -16.42 38.11 -2.22
N TYR A 160 -16.54 37.10 -3.08
CA TYR A 160 -15.78 35.85 -3.01
C TYR A 160 -14.80 35.72 -4.17
N ASP A 161 -13.55 35.38 -3.84
CA ASP A 161 -12.51 35.14 -4.84
C ASP A 161 -12.67 33.74 -5.46
N TYR A 162 -12.58 33.67 -6.79
CA TYR A 162 -12.68 32.47 -7.58
C TYR A 162 -11.43 32.29 -8.44
N GLN A 163 -10.83 31.10 -8.35
CA GLN A 163 -9.65 30.72 -9.11
C GLN A 163 -9.87 29.38 -9.80
N LYS A 164 -9.55 29.32 -11.09
CA LYS A 164 -9.43 28.06 -11.82
C LYS A 164 -8.29 27.20 -11.28
N VAL A 165 -8.59 25.95 -10.93
CA VAL A 165 -7.63 25.01 -10.34
C VAL A 165 -7.48 23.71 -11.10
N GLY A 166 -8.33 23.44 -12.10
CA GLY A 166 -8.23 22.18 -12.82
C GLY A 166 -9.29 21.95 -13.88
N LYS A 167 -9.31 20.72 -14.42
CA LYS A 167 -10.28 20.24 -15.41
C LYS A 167 -10.49 18.74 -15.28
N ILE A 168 -11.68 18.28 -15.64
CA ILE A 168 -11.99 16.87 -15.84
C ILE A 168 -11.72 16.52 -17.31
N LYS A 169 -10.94 15.46 -17.53
CA LYS A 169 -10.43 15.01 -18.84
C LYS A 169 -10.84 13.56 -19.10
N SER A 170 -10.44 13.03 -20.25
CA SER A 170 -10.65 11.64 -20.67
C SER A 170 -9.31 10.95 -20.93
N ASP A 171 -8.31 11.23 -20.09
CA ASP A 171 -6.98 10.62 -20.18
C ASP A 171 -6.97 9.27 -19.44
N LEU A 172 -5.87 8.51 -19.50
CA LEU A 172 -5.74 7.23 -18.77
C LEU A 172 -5.34 7.39 -17.28
N TYR A 173 -4.99 8.63 -16.87
CA TYR A 173 -4.49 8.94 -15.54
C TYR A 173 -5.05 10.29 -15.06
N HIS A 174 -5.39 10.38 -13.78
CA HIS A 174 -5.49 11.62 -13.04
C HIS A 174 -4.13 12.32 -12.92
N VAL A 175 -4.14 13.63 -12.73
CA VAL A 175 -2.97 14.49 -12.53
C VAL A 175 -3.25 15.41 -11.33
N PHE A 176 -2.50 15.23 -10.25
CA PHE A 176 -2.68 15.98 -9.01
C PHE A 176 -1.42 16.76 -8.63
N ASP A 177 -1.58 18.04 -8.30
CA ASP A 177 -0.57 18.86 -7.63
C ASP A 177 -1.15 19.29 -6.27
N PHE A 178 -0.42 19.01 -5.19
CA PHE A 178 -0.88 19.23 -3.82
C PHE A 178 -0.38 20.55 -3.24
N GLY A 179 -0.09 21.53 -4.11
CA GLY A 179 0.46 22.83 -3.75
C GLY A 179 1.98 22.85 -3.60
N ASP A 180 2.65 21.72 -3.88
CA ASP A 180 4.11 21.59 -3.89
C ASP A 180 4.73 21.96 -5.25
N GLY A 181 3.91 22.23 -6.26
CA GLY A 181 4.36 22.57 -7.61
C GLY A 181 4.82 21.34 -8.41
N GLN A 182 4.56 20.13 -7.92
CA GLN A 182 4.90 18.87 -8.58
C GLN A 182 3.64 18.08 -8.90
N SER A 183 3.36 17.90 -10.19
CA SER A 183 2.25 17.09 -10.66
C SER A 183 2.55 15.59 -10.57
N LYS A 184 1.63 14.83 -9.97
CA LYS A 184 1.68 13.38 -9.79
C LYS A 184 0.61 12.72 -10.66
N LYS A 185 0.97 11.68 -11.41
CA LYS A 185 0.03 10.92 -12.26
C LYS A 185 -0.52 9.71 -11.52
N TRP A 186 -1.83 9.48 -11.60
CA TRP A 186 -2.53 8.39 -10.91
C TRP A 186 -3.51 7.66 -11.85
N PRO A 187 -3.53 6.32 -11.91
CA PRO A 187 -4.48 5.60 -12.77
C PRO A 187 -5.95 5.84 -12.37
N ILE A 188 -6.85 5.86 -13.36
CA ILE A 188 -8.30 6.07 -13.13
C ILE A 188 -8.95 4.96 -12.28
N GLY A 189 -8.42 3.75 -12.32
CA GLY A 189 -8.97 2.59 -11.60
C GLY A 189 -8.70 2.57 -10.09
N VAL A 190 -7.95 3.55 -9.55
CA VAL A 190 -7.58 3.60 -8.12
C VAL A 190 -8.41 4.68 -7.43
N THR A 191 -9.55 4.29 -6.85
CA THR A 191 -10.50 5.21 -6.18
C THR A 191 -10.31 5.27 -4.66
N GLN A 192 -9.43 4.47 -4.07
CA GLN A 192 -9.12 4.50 -2.64
C GLN A 192 -7.82 5.27 -2.35
N ILE A 193 -7.98 6.34 -1.57
CA ILE A 193 -6.89 7.08 -0.95
C ILE A 193 -6.96 6.86 0.56
N SER A 194 -5.88 6.37 1.17
CA SER A 194 -5.55 6.66 2.57
C SER A 194 -4.24 7.45 2.59
N ILE A 195 -4.34 8.78 2.59
CA ILE A 195 -3.21 9.67 2.90
C ILE A 195 -3.27 9.95 4.40
N HIS A 196 -2.37 9.35 5.16
CA HIS A 196 -2.10 9.76 6.54
C HIS A 196 -1.11 10.93 6.51
N GLY A 197 -1.63 12.15 6.59
CA GLY A 197 -0.84 13.34 6.92
C GLY A 197 -1.03 13.64 8.41
N LYS A 198 0.08 13.94 9.11
CA LYS A 198 0.12 14.33 10.53
C LYS A 198 -1.11 15.16 10.93
N GLU A 199 -1.96 14.60 11.78
CA GLU A 199 -2.88 15.41 12.59
C GLU A 199 -2.04 16.15 13.63
N ASP A 200 -2.34 17.43 13.82
CA ASP A 200 -1.68 18.31 14.78
C ASP A 200 -1.60 17.64 16.16
N GLU A 201 -0.43 17.75 16.81
CA GLU A 201 -0.14 17.11 18.09
C GLU A 201 -1.30 17.28 19.10
N PRO A 202 -1.84 16.19 19.67
CA PRO A 202 -2.64 16.33 20.87
C PRO A 202 -1.69 16.80 21.98
N VAL A 203 -2.02 17.93 22.59
CA VAL A 203 -1.37 18.44 23.79
C VAL A 203 -1.33 17.31 24.81
N VAL A 204 -0.15 16.71 24.97
CA VAL A 204 0.11 15.73 26.03
C VAL A 204 0.00 16.49 27.34
N SER A 205 -1.01 16.14 28.13
CA SER A 205 -1.10 16.53 29.52
C SER A 205 0.20 16.12 30.23
N GLU A 206 0.94 17.11 30.71
CA GLU A 206 2.05 16.91 31.64
C GLU A 206 1.50 16.25 32.91
N ASN A 207 1.47 14.92 32.95
CA ASN A 207 1.45 14.09 34.15
C ASN A 207 1.42 12.61 33.73
N ASP A 208 2.56 12.15 33.19
CA ASP A 208 3.08 10.78 33.40
C ASP A 208 4.49 10.67 32.80
N LYS A 209 5.37 11.56 33.27
CA LYS A 209 6.81 11.45 33.05
C LYS A 209 7.44 10.72 34.23
N THR A 210 7.28 9.40 34.30
CA THR A 210 8.25 8.56 35.01
C THR A 210 9.36 8.16 34.03
N PHE A 211 10.26 9.12 33.79
CA PHE A 211 11.52 8.88 33.09
C PHE A 211 12.38 7.88 33.88
N LEU A 212 12.33 6.61 33.52
CA LEU A 212 13.47 5.73 33.72
C LEU A 212 14.51 6.08 32.64
N LYS A 213 15.46 6.96 32.99
CA LYS A 213 16.69 7.18 32.22
C LYS A 213 17.43 5.84 32.05
N LYS A 214 17.15 5.09 30.98
CA LYS A 214 18.02 4.00 30.54
C LYS A 214 19.20 4.58 29.78
N LYS A 215 20.39 4.12 30.16
CA LYS A 215 21.72 4.51 29.64
C LYS A 215 21.72 4.61 28.12
N THR A 216 22.25 5.70 27.57
CA THR A 216 22.56 5.84 26.15
C THR A 216 23.53 4.73 25.74
N ALA A 217 23.00 3.67 25.13
CA ALA A 217 23.81 2.62 24.56
C ALA A 217 24.70 3.22 23.46
N LYS A 218 25.99 2.85 23.44
CA LYS A 218 26.90 3.21 22.34
C LYS A 218 26.28 2.70 21.03
N LYS A 219 26.09 3.58 20.05
CA LYS A 219 25.58 3.20 18.72
C LYS A 219 26.46 2.09 18.13
N PRO A 220 25.89 0.94 17.74
CA PRO A 220 26.65 -0.15 17.14
C PRO A 220 27.18 0.26 15.76
N THR A 221 28.30 -0.31 15.35
CA THR A 221 28.80 -0.13 13.99
C THR A 221 27.89 -0.84 12.98
N LEU A 222 27.77 -0.31 11.75
CA LEU A 222 26.92 -0.90 10.71
C LEU A 222 27.27 -2.37 10.45
N MET A 223 28.56 -2.71 10.41
CA MET A 223 29.03 -4.08 10.26
C MET A 223 28.63 -4.99 11.43
N LYS A 224 28.57 -4.46 12.66
CA LYS A 224 28.09 -5.23 13.81
C LYS A 224 26.61 -5.58 13.62
N VAL A 225 25.78 -4.61 13.22
CA VAL A 225 24.36 -4.84 12.95
C VAL A 225 24.16 -5.90 11.86
N VAL A 226 24.94 -5.85 10.78
CA VAL A 226 24.90 -6.91 9.74
C VAL A 226 25.21 -8.29 10.32
N LYS A 227 26.24 -8.41 11.16
CA LYS A 227 26.57 -9.69 11.81
C LYS A 227 25.46 -10.15 12.76
N ASP A 228 24.86 -9.23 13.50
CA ASP A 228 23.75 -9.52 14.40
C ASP A 228 22.51 -9.98 13.61
N MET A 229 22.25 -9.41 12.42
CA MET A 229 21.20 -9.87 11.50
C MET A 229 21.47 -11.29 10.98
N ILE A 230 22.71 -11.59 10.58
CA ILE A 230 23.11 -12.93 10.14
C ILE A 230 22.95 -13.95 11.27
N ALA A 231 23.37 -13.57 12.49
CA ALA A 231 23.22 -14.42 13.68
C ALA A 231 21.74 -14.64 14.06
N ALA A 232 20.86 -13.69 13.73
CA ALA A 232 19.41 -13.82 13.85
C ALA A 232 18.76 -14.55 12.65
N GLU A 233 19.55 -15.29 11.86
CA GLU A 233 19.12 -16.08 10.70
C GLU A 233 18.54 -15.26 9.52
N PHE A 234 18.79 -13.95 9.45
CA PHE A 234 18.41 -13.16 8.27
C PHE A 234 19.52 -13.15 7.21
N PRO A 235 19.18 -13.36 5.92
CA PRO A 235 17.83 -13.46 5.36
C PRO A 235 17.27 -14.90 5.25
N ASN A 236 17.96 -15.92 5.77
CA ASN A 236 17.59 -17.33 5.69
C ASN A 236 16.40 -17.70 6.61
N ASN A 237 15.21 -17.17 6.34
CA ASN A 237 14.02 -17.62 7.05
C ASN A 237 13.58 -18.99 6.49
N ARG A 238 14.06 -20.09 7.09
CA ARG A 238 13.76 -21.49 6.69
C ARG A 238 12.27 -21.86 6.69
N SER A 239 11.38 -20.99 7.18
CA SER A 239 9.95 -21.27 7.40
C SER A 239 9.03 -21.02 6.19
N GLU A 240 9.56 -20.58 5.03
CA GLU A 240 8.76 -20.01 3.95
C GLU A 240 9.06 -20.60 2.55
N ASN A 241 9.30 -21.92 2.48
CA ASN A 241 9.66 -22.59 1.23
C ASN A 241 8.52 -22.56 0.18
N LEU A 242 8.90 -22.49 -1.11
CA LEU A 242 7.99 -22.80 -2.22
C LEU A 242 7.70 -24.31 -2.16
N LEU A 243 6.43 -24.69 -2.15
CA LEU A 243 6.04 -26.07 -2.39
C LEU A 243 5.45 -26.15 -3.80
N ASP A 244 5.97 -27.05 -4.62
CA ASP A 244 5.34 -27.48 -5.88
C ASP A 244 4.44 -28.66 -5.52
N ASP A 245 3.14 -28.56 -5.84
CA ASP A 245 2.17 -29.62 -5.57
C ASP A 245 2.28 -30.81 -6.54
N GLY A 246 3.18 -30.73 -7.52
CA GLY A 246 3.35 -31.74 -8.56
C GLY A 246 2.26 -31.71 -9.63
N LEU A 247 1.25 -30.83 -9.50
CA LEU A 247 0.16 -30.60 -10.46
C LEU A 247 0.34 -29.28 -11.22
N GLY A 248 1.38 -28.51 -10.90
CA GLY A 248 1.74 -27.29 -11.61
C GLY A 248 1.24 -26.01 -10.97
N GLN A 249 0.92 -26.00 -9.67
CA GLN A 249 0.62 -24.78 -8.91
C GLN A 249 1.83 -24.37 -8.06
N LYS A 250 2.10 -23.05 -7.97
CA LYS A 250 3.10 -22.52 -7.04
C LYS A 250 2.41 -22.20 -5.72
N ILE A 251 2.74 -22.93 -4.66
CA ILE A 251 2.22 -22.69 -3.32
C ILE A 251 3.24 -21.89 -2.51
N ARG A 252 2.81 -20.74 -2.01
CA ARG A 252 3.55 -19.92 -1.03
C ARG A 252 2.86 -19.99 0.31
N ILE A 253 3.54 -20.58 1.28
CA ILE A 253 3.10 -20.58 2.67
C ILE A 253 3.87 -19.46 3.39
N GLY A 254 3.15 -18.46 3.90
CA GLY A 254 3.71 -17.50 4.84
C GLY A 254 4.12 -18.20 6.11
N ALA A 255 5.23 -17.75 6.72
CA ALA A 255 5.63 -18.27 8.01
C ALA A 255 4.46 -18.18 9.00
N LYS A 256 4.42 -19.12 9.96
CA LYS A 256 3.53 -18.99 11.11
C LYS A 256 3.99 -17.76 11.89
N HIS A 257 3.27 -16.65 11.74
CA HIS A 257 3.65 -15.36 12.30
C HIS A 257 2.92 -15.13 13.61
N ILE A 258 3.66 -14.65 14.60
CA ILE A 258 3.12 -14.16 15.88
C ILE A 258 2.79 -12.69 15.67
N PHE A 259 1.52 -12.34 15.74
CA PHE A 259 1.09 -10.96 15.93
C PHE A 259 1.40 -10.55 17.38
N GLN A 260 1.91 -9.34 17.55
CA GLN A 260 2.03 -8.71 18.86
C GLN A 260 1.16 -7.47 18.82
N SER A 261 0.25 -7.33 19.78
CA SER A 261 -0.65 -6.17 19.82
C SER A 261 0.15 -4.87 19.79
N SER A 262 -0.12 -4.07 18.77
CA SER A 262 0.61 -2.84 18.47
C SER A 262 -0.37 -1.73 18.09
N GLU A 263 0.02 -0.46 18.25
CA GLU A 263 -0.74 0.67 17.73
C GLU A 263 -0.92 0.62 16.19
N HIS A 264 -0.18 -0.28 15.51
CA HIS A 264 -0.12 -0.44 14.06
C HIS A 264 -0.75 -1.74 13.56
N SER A 265 -1.71 -2.28 14.30
CA SER A 265 -2.31 -3.58 13.99
C SER A 265 -2.83 -3.66 12.54
N LEU A 266 -3.42 -2.59 12.01
CA LEU A 266 -3.83 -2.48 10.60
C LEU A 266 -2.68 -2.65 9.61
N PHE A 267 -1.54 -2.03 9.90
CA PHE A 267 -0.34 -2.15 9.07
C PHE A 267 0.18 -3.60 9.07
N ASP A 268 0.27 -4.23 10.24
CA ASP A 268 0.75 -5.60 10.39
C ASP A 268 -0.18 -6.59 9.66
N GLY A 269 -1.48 -6.38 9.76
CA GLY A 269 -2.49 -7.12 9.01
C GLY A 269 -2.30 -6.98 7.49
N SER A 270 -2.13 -5.74 7.02
CA SER A 270 -1.89 -5.44 5.60
C SER A 270 -0.60 -6.11 5.11
N ARG A 271 0.48 -5.99 5.88
CA ARG A 271 1.78 -6.59 5.60
C ARG A 271 1.69 -8.12 5.45
N SER A 272 0.90 -8.79 6.30
CA SER A 272 0.76 -10.25 6.26
C SER A 272 0.26 -10.77 4.91
N VAL A 273 -0.72 -10.09 4.32
CA VAL A 273 -1.27 -10.44 2.99
C VAL A 273 -0.34 -9.95 1.89
N ALA A 274 0.09 -8.68 1.95
CA ALA A 274 0.93 -8.07 0.91
C ALA A 274 2.22 -8.87 0.65
N ASN A 275 2.85 -9.41 1.70
CA ASN A 275 4.06 -10.21 1.56
C ASN A 275 3.85 -11.46 0.70
N ILE A 276 2.72 -12.16 0.85
CA ILE A 276 2.43 -13.38 0.08
C ILE A 276 2.14 -13.05 -1.38
N VAL A 277 1.31 -12.04 -1.61
CA VAL A 277 1.02 -11.56 -2.98
C VAL A 277 2.31 -11.10 -3.66
N ARG A 278 3.21 -10.41 -2.95
CA ARG A 278 4.50 -9.95 -3.47
C ARG A 278 5.43 -11.11 -3.80
N LYS A 279 5.49 -12.15 -2.96
CA LYS A 279 6.29 -13.36 -3.23
C LYS A 279 5.82 -14.13 -4.46
N LEU A 280 4.52 -14.17 -4.73
CA LEU A 280 3.98 -14.74 -5.98
C LEU A 280 4.31 -13.85 -7.18
N ALA A 281 4.22 -12.53 -7.04
CA ALA A 281 4.63 -11.60 -8.09
C ALA A 281 6.12 -11.67 -8.45
N MET A 282 6.99 -11.92 -7.46
CA MET A 282 8.42 -12.17 -7.68
C MET A 282 8.67 -13.42 -8.53
N GLU A 283 7.73 -14.36 -8.52
CA GLU A 283 7.72 -15.56 -9.36
C GLU A 283 7.04 -15.32 -10.72
N GLY A 284 6.60 -14.09 -10.98
CA GLY A 284 5.84 -13.71 -12.16
C GLY A 284 4.39 -14.19 -12.11
N ALA A 285 3.90 -14.73 -10.99
CA ALA A 285 2.59 -15.37 -10.90
C ALA A 285 1.51 -14.44 -10.34
N ASN A 286 0.32 -14.50 -10.91
CA ASN A 286 -0.89 -13.93 -10.31
C ASN A 286 -1.36 -14.82 -9.15
N VAL A 287 -2.10 -14.21 -8.21
CA VAL A 287 -2.75 -14.97 -7.13
C VAL A 287 -4.06 -15.57 -7.64
N GLU A 288 -4.11 -16.90 -7.67
CA GLU A 288 -5.28 -17.68 -8.04
C GLU A 288 -6.21 -17.86 -6.84
N SER A 289 -5.64 -18.20 -5.69
CA SER A 289 -6.38 -18.27 -4.43
C SER A 289 -5.51 -17.88 -3.24
N LEU A 290 -6.18 -17.39 -2.19
CA LEU A 290 -5.55 -16.98 -0.93
C LEU A 290 -6.30 -17.65 0.22
N THR A 291 -5.57 -18.29 1.13
CA THR A 291 -6.14 -18.90 2.34
C THR A 291 -5.47 -18.26 3.55
N ILE A 292 -6.27 -17.70 4.45
CA ILE A 292 -5.82 -17.12 5.70
C ILE A 292 -6.28 -18.02 6.84
N ILE A 293 -5.38 -18.45 7.71
CA ILE A 293 -5.69 -19.16 8.94
C ILE A 293 -5.25 -18.25 10.10
N SER A 294 -6.18 -17.82 10.94
CA SER A 294 -5.91 -16.83 11.99
C SER A 294 -6.47 -17.25 13.34
N ASN A 295 -5.71 -17.02 14.41
CA ASN A 295 -6.18 -16.97 15.78
C ASN A 295 -5.87 -15.61 16.41
N VAL A 296 -5.93 -14.55 15.58
CA VAL A 296 -5.77 -13.16 15.98
C VAL A 296 -7.15 -12.56 16.19
N ASP A 297 -7.43 -12.07 17.40
CA ASP A 297 -8.70 -11.45 17.79
C ASP A 297 -8.69 -9.91 17.68
N ASP A 298 -7.64 -9.32 17.08
CA ASP A 298 -7.52 -7.88 16.88
C ASP A 298 -8.26 -7.37 15.63
N PRO A 299 -9.28 -6.48 15.77
CA PRO A 299 -10.05 -5.98 14.64
C PRO A 299 -9.23 -5.14 13.65
N GLY A 300 -8.21 -4.41 14.12
CA GLY A 300 -7.34 -3.59 13.27
C GLY A 300 -6.52 -4.47 12.33
N PHE A 301 -5.91 -5.52 12.87
CA PHE A 301 -5.17 -6.53 12.12
C PHE A 301 -6.04 -7.20 11.04
N LEU A 302 -7.23 -7.68 11.42
CA LEU A 302 -8.13 -8.30 10.46
C LEU A 302 -8.62 -7.30 9.39
N ALA A 303 -8.87 -6.04 9.76
CA ALA A 303 -9.21 -4.98 8.81
C ALA A 303 -8.06 -4.68 7.83
N GLY A 304 -6.80 -4.72 8.29
CA GLY A 304 -5.63 -4.61 7.44
C GLY A 304 -5.54 -5.73 6.40
N GLN A 305 -5.76 -6.98 6.83
CA GLN A 305 -5.81 -8.12 5.91
C GLN A 305 -6.90 -7.94 4.84
N GLN A 306 -8.11 -7.57 5.25
CA GLN A 306 -9.23 -7.33 4.34
C GLN A 306 -8.97 -6.17 3.38
N SER A 307 -8.32 -5.10 3.85
CA SER A 307 -7.93 -3.97 3.02
C SER A 307 -7.01 -4.42 1.89
N MET A 308 -6.03 -5.28 2.17
CA MET A 308 -5.13 -5.79 1.14
C MET A 308 -5.75 -6.80 0.19
N ILE A 309 -6.63 -7.67 0.69
CA ILE A 309 -7.45 -8.52 -0.17
C ILE A 309 -8.24 -7.67 -1.16
N HIS A 310 -8.80 -6.55 -0.69
CA HIS A 310 -9.57 -5.64 -1.53
C HIS A 310 -8.69 -4.94 -2.58
N VAL A 311 -7.55 -4.37 -2.16
CA VAL A 311 -6.59 -3.69 -3.03
C VAL A 311 -6.12 -4.58 -4.18
N PHE A 312 -5.90 -5.87 -3.91
CA PHE A 312 -5.49 -6.83 -4.95
C PHE A 312 -6.65 -7.48 -5.72
N GLY A 313 -7.91 -7.12 -5.44
CA GLY A 313 -9.06 -7.70 -6.12
C GLY A 313 -9.27 -9.19 -5.83
N LEU A 314 -8.87 -9.65 -4.63
CA LEU A 314 -8.88 -11.07 -4.24
C LEU A 314 -10.11 -11.48 -3.41
N GLN A 315 -11.16 -10.64 -3.35
CA GLN A 315 -12.33 -10.85 -2.48
C GLN A 315 -13.04 -12.16 -2.79
N GLY A 316 -13.20 -12.50 -4.08
CA GLY A 316 -13.83 -13.75 -4.53
C GLY A 316 -12.89 -14.97 -4.55
N ARG A 317 -11.62 -14.78 -4.20
CA ARG A 317 -10.55 -15.79 -4.28
C ARG A 317 -9.91 -16.07 -2.91
N THR A 318 -10.38 -15.39 -1.86
CA THR A 318 -9.81 -15.50 -0.52
C THR A 318 -10.74 -16.27 0.41
N GLN A 319 -10.19 -17.25 1.14
CA GLN A 319 -10.86 -17.94 2.23
C GLN A 319 -10.18 -17.57 3.55
N THR A 320 -10.95 -17.18 4.57
CA THR A 320 -10.42 -16.90 5.90
C THR A 320 -11.00 -17.89 6.92
N HIS A 321 -10.10 -18.59 7.59
CA HIS A 321 -10.40 -19.59 8.61
C HIS A 321 -9.91 -19.09 9.97
N PHE A 322 -10.80 -19.08 10.95
CA PHE A 322 -10.44 -18.85 12.34
C PHE A 322 -10.29 -20.20 13.03
N SER A 323 -9.09 -20.52 13.50
CA SER A 323 -8.77 -21.81 14.12
C SER A 323 -8.04 -21.61 15.44
N HIS A 324 -8.55 -22.26 16.49
CA HIS A 324 -7.91 -22.28 17.81
C HIS A 324 -6.77 -23.31 17.90
N ASP A 325 -6.49 -24.06 16.83
CA ASP A 325 -5.31 -24.94 16.74
C ASP A 325 -4.02 -24.13 16.59
N LEU A 326 -4.13 -22.91 16.06
CA LEU A 326 -3.08 -21.92 16.17
C LEU A 326 -3.04 -21.36 17.59
N GLN A 327 -1.85 -21.07 18.10
CA GLN A 327 -1.72 -20.37 19.38
C GLN A 327 -2.34 -18.96 19.27
N PRO A 328 -2.79 -18.34 20.38
CA PRO A 328 -3.30 -16.97 20.36
C PRO A 328 -2.33 -16.03 19.63
N ASP A 329 -2.90 -15.09 18.89
CA ASP A 329 -2.19 -14.11 18.05
C ASP A 329 -1.37 -14.71 16.90
N HIS A 330 -1.51 -15.99 16.59
CA HIS A 330 -0.84 -16.56 15.43
C HIS A 330 -1.71 -16.48 14.18
N HIS A 331 -1.08 -16.22 13.05
CA HIS A 331 -1.73 -16.29 11.75
C HIS A 331 -0.82 -16.93 10.71
N GLN A 332 -1.44 -17.36 9.63
CA GLN A 332 -0.80 -17.93 8.46
C GLN A 332 -1.54 -17.46 7.22
N VAL A 333 -0.81 -17.02 6.21
CA VAL A 333 -1.37 -16.64 4.91
C VAL A 333 -0.75 -17.55 3.87
N ILE A 334 -1.58 -18.22 3.09
CA ILE A 334 -1.19 -19.17 2.05
C ILE A 334 -1.69 -18.59 0.73
N GLY A 335 -0.79 -18.39 -0.23
CA GLY A 335 -1.13 -17.95 -1.57
C GLY A 335 -0.82 -19.04 -2.57
N ILE A 336 -1.76 -19.29 -3.47
CA ILE A 336 -1.60 -20.20 -4.60
C ILE A 336 -1.60 -19.34 -5.86
N GLY A 337 -0.62 -19.54 -6.72
CA GLY A 337 -0.52 -18.85 -8.01
C GLY A 337 -0.15 -19.80 -9.13
N GLU A 338 -0.47 -19.39 -10.35
CA GLU A 338 -0.17 -20.16 -11.56
C GLU A 338 1.34 -20.32 -11.76
N LYS A 339 1.74 -21.51 -12.21
CA LYS A 339 3.14 -21.76 -12.56
C LYS A 339 3.47 -21.11 -13.90
N ASN A 340 4.13 -19.97 -13.82
CA ASN A 340 4.80 -19.39 -14.98
C ASN A 340 6.14 -20.07 -15.22
N TYR A 341 6.29 -20.64 -16.41
CA TYR A 341 7.57 -21.14 -16.92
C TYR A 341 8.49 -19.94 -17.14
N GLN A 342 9.28 -19.63 -16.13
CA GLN A 342 10.37 -18.68 -16.27
C GLN A 342 11.43 -19.31 -17.16
N LYS A 343 11.72 -18.65 -18.28
CA LYS A 343 12.93 -18.96 -19.04
C LYS A 343 14.12 -18.69 -18.13
N GLU A 344 14.94 -19.69 -17.82
CA GLU A 344 16.19 -19.46 -17.13
C GLU A 344 17.04 -18.46 -17.92
N MET A 345 17.24 -17.29 -17.34
CA MET A 345 18.02 -16.23 -17.95
C MET A 345 19.46 -16.36 -17.47
N LEU A 346 20.40 -16.31 -18.41
CA LEU A 346 21.81 -16.28 -18.07
C LEU A 346 22.13 -14.98 -17.33
N ILE A 347 22.64 -15.13 -16.11
CA ILE A 347 23.14 -14.02 -15.30
C ILE A 347 24.60 -13.80 -15.68
N GLN A 348 24.94 -12.55 -15.97
CA GLN A 348 26.27 -12.16 -16.42
C GLN A 348 26.90 -11.18 -15.45
N GLU A 349 28.22 -11.21 -15.38
CA GLU A 349 28.97 -10.11 -14.79
C GLU A 349 28.58 -8.79 -15.48
N SER A 350 28.45 -7.71 -14.73
CA SER A 350 27.95 -6.40 -15.20
C SER A 350 26.44 -6.26 -15.42
N ASP A 351 25.63 -7.29 -15.19
CA ASP A 351 24.17 -7.12 -15.13
C ASP A 351 23.80 -6.02 -14.11
N PHE A 352 22.76 -5.26 -14.44
CA PHE A 352 22.35 -4.09 -13.68
C PHE A 352 21.53 -4.51 -12.47
N ILE A 353 21.83 -3.88 -11.33
CA ILE A 353 20.96 -3.92 -10.14
C ILE A 353 20.14 -2.62 -10.15
N SER A 354 18.83 -2.75 -10.27
CA SER A 354 17.91 -1.62 -10.26
C SER A 354 16.97 -1.68 -9.06
N LEU A 355 16.69 -0.53 -8.48
CA LEU A 355 15.67 -0.32 -7.47
C LEU A 355 14.34 -0.02 -8.20
N LEU A 356 13.33 -0.82 -7.89
CA LEU A 356 11.93 -0.60 -8.22
C LEU A 356 11.24 0.02 -7.00
N GLY A 357 10.54 1.14 -7.18
CA GLY A 357 9.93 1.90 -6.08
C GLY A 357 10.89 2.95 -5.48
N SER A 358 10.68 3.28 -4.21
CA SER A 358 11.45 4.30 -3.50
C SER A 358 11.86 3.83 -2.12
N MET A 359 13.15 4.03 -1.79
CA MET A 359 13.64 3.85 -0.43
C MET A 359 13.02 4.90 0.49
N LYS A 360 12.29 4.44 1.50
CA LYS A 360 11.68 5.28 2.55
C LYS A 360 12.59 5.34 3.79
N GLY A 361 13.33 4.28 4.06
CA GLY A 361 14.30 4.22 5.15
C GLY A 361 13.63 4.07 6.53
N GLU A 362 12.52 3.34 6.60
CA GLU A 362 11.66 3.26 7.79
C GLU A 362 12.30 2.36 8.85
N LEU A 363 12.77 2.96 9.96
CA LEU A 363 13.43 2.22 11.05
C LEU A 363 12.50 1.88 12.22
N GLY A 364 11.34 2.51 12.32
CA GLY A 364 10.34 2.22 13.35
C GLY A 364 9.84 0.77 13.23
N HIS A 365 9.92 0.02 14.33
CA HIS A 365 9.54 -1.41 14.40
C HIS A 365 10.30 -2.32 13.42
N SER A 366 11.42 -1.84 12.88
CA SER A 366 12.28 -2.62 11.99
C SER A 366 13.10 -3.66 12.74
N LEU A 367 13.67 -4.62 12.00
CA LEU A 367 14.69 -5.53 12.55
C LEU A 367 15.89 -4.77 13.16
N TYR A 368 16.22 -3.58 12.64
CA TYR A 368 17.28 -2.75 13.24
C TYR A 368 16.93 -2.33 14.66
N GLN A 369 15.70 -1.84 14.88
CA GLN A 369 15.24 -1.45 16.21
C GLN A 369 15.15 -2.65 17.15
N GLU A 370 14.69 -3.80 16.64
CA GLU A 370 14.64 -5.08 17.37
C GLU A 370 16.03 -5.50 17.87
N LEU A 371 17.04 -5.50 17.01
CA LEU A 371 18.40 -5.97 17.34
C LEU A 371 19.20 -4.97 18.17
N THR A 372 19.04 -3.67 17.89
CA THR A 372 19.86 -2.63 18.54
C THR A 372 19.24 -2.08 19.82
N GLY A 373 17.92 -2.25 20.00
CA GLY A 373 17.15 -1.63 21.08
C GLY A 373 17.08 -0.09 20.99
N ILE A 374 17.52 0.51 19.87
CA ILE A 374 17.48 1.95 19.66
C ILE A 374 16.08 2.34 19.21
N ASN A 375 15.38 3.11 20.05
CA ASN A 375 14.07 3.63 19.70
C ASN A 375 14.20 4.61 18.53
N CYS A 376 13.56 4.28 17.40
CA CYS A 376 13.62 5.06 16.16
C CYS A 376 12.42 6.01 15.98
N GLY A 377 11.58 6.18 17.02
CA GLY A 377 10.59 7.25 17.14
C GLY A 377 9.66 7.40 15.92
N ASP A 378 9.63 8.62 15.37
CA ASP A 378 8.70 9.13 14.33
C ASP A 378 8.86 8.49 12.94
N ASN A 379 9.86 7.65 12.72
CA ASN A 379 10.12 7.02 11.42
C ASN A 379 9.30 5.74 11.24
N GLN A 380 7.98 5.86 11.35
CA GLN A 380 7.03 4.76 11.26
C GLN A 380 6.78 4.32 9.80
N PRO A 381 6.47 3.04 9.57
CA PRO A 381 6.23 2.55 8.23
C PRO A 381 4.96 3.14 7.62
N VAL A 382 5.08 3.67 6.40
CA VAL A 382 3.97 4.24 5.63
C VAL A 382 3.52 3.22 4.60
N PHE A 383 2.31 2.70 4.79
CA PHE A 383 1.68 1.81 3.82
C PHE A 383 1.00 2.59 2.71
N ASP A 384 1.43 2.35 1.47
CA ASP A 384 0.81 2.89 0.25
C ASP A 384 0.28 1.71 -0.55
N SER A 385 -1.03 1.49 -0.47
CA SER A 385 -1.72 0.39 -1.14
C SER A 385 -1.63 0.47 -2.66
N ALA A 386 -1.68 1.69 -3.23
CA ALA A 386 -1.60 1.90 -4.66
C ALA A 386 -0.20 1.59 -5.18
N LEU A 387 0.83 2.07 -4.48
CA LEU A 387 2.22 1.74 -4.80
C LEU A 387 2.47 0.24 -4.71
N GLU A 388 1.95 -0.41 -3.66
CA GLU A 388 2.09 -1.85 -3.46
C GLU A 388 1.43 -2.64 -4.60
N TYR A 389 0.21 -2.27 -5.00
CA TYR A 389 -0.48 -2.88 -6.14
C TYR A 389 0.32 -2.71 -7.45
N ASN A 390 0.73 -1.49 -7.76
CA ASN A 390 1.42 -1.18 -9.01
C ASN A 390 2.79 -1.85 -9.11
N ILE A 391 3.53 -1.97 -8.00
CA ILE A 391 4.78 -2.73 -7.95
C ILE A 391 4.52 -4.21 -8.20
N ASN A 392 3.46 -4.75 -7.61
CA ASN A 392 3.09 -6.14 -7.83
C ASN A 392 2.80 -6.42 -9.31
N GLN A 393 2.00 -5.57 -9.96
CA GLN A 393 1.69 -5.68 -11.39
C GLN A 393 2.95 -5.53 -12.26
N SER A 394 3.83 -4.59 -11.92
CA SER A 394 5.12 -4.41 -12.61
C SER A 394 6.00 -5.65 -12.52
N LEU A 395 6.09 -6.26 -11.33
CA LEU A 395 6.86 -7.48 -11.11
C LEU A 395 6.28 -8.68 -11.86
N ILE A 396 4.95 -8.89 -11.78
CA ILE A 396 4.27 -9.96 -12.52
C ILE A 396 4.59 -9.86 -14.00
N GLN A 397 4.40 -8.68 -14.60
CA GLN A 397 4.65 -8.47 -16.02
C GLN A 397 6.12 -8.65 -16.37
N ALA A 398 7.05 -8.00 -15.66
CA ALA A 398 8.46 -8.01 -16.01
C ALA A 398 9.12 -9.39 -15.77
N VAL A 399 8.65 -10.16 -14.80
CA VAL A 399 9.16 -11.52 -14.57
C VAL A 399 8.53 -12.50 -15.56
N SER A 400 7.22 -12.45 -15.79
CA SER A 400 6.56 -13.37 -16.75
C SER A 400 7.00 -13.18 -18.20
N THR A 401 7.41 -11.96 -18.57
CA THR A 401 7.95 -11.64 -19.91
C THR A 401 9.46 -11.88 -20.05
N GLY A 402 10.14 -12.32 -18.99
CA GLY A 402 11.58 -12.59 -19.02
C GLY A 402 12.44 -11.35 -19.17
N VAL A 403 12.00 -10.23 -18.59
CA VAL A 403 12.75 -8.95 -18.56
C VAL A 403 13.61 -8.87 -17.30
N ILE A 404 13.10 -9.35 -16.17
CA ILE A 404 13.83 -9.44 -14.90
C ILE A 404 14.45 -10.84 -14.77
N LYS A 405 15.76 -10.89 -14.49
CA LYS A 405 16.51 -12.14 -14.26
C LYS A 405 16.32 -12.67 -12.83
N LYS A 406 16.37 -11.78 -11.85
CA LYS A 406 16.14 -12.07 -10.42
C LYS A 406 15.53 -10.86 -9.74
N VAL A 407 14.75 -11.09 -8.70
CA VAL A 407 14.13 -10.05 -7.89
C VAL A 407 14.24 -10.41 -6.41
N ASN A 408 14.38 -9.40 -5.56
CA ASN A 408 14.18 -9.52 -4.13
C ASN A 408 13.58 -8.24 -3.55
N THR A 409 12.81 -8.36 -2.47
CA THR A 409 12.06 -7.22 -1.93
C THR A 409 12.76 -6.59 -0.74
N ILE A 410 12.55 -5.29 -0.53
CA ILE A 410 13.16 -4.56 0.60
C ILE A 410 12.18 -4.60 1.78
N SER A 411 12.26 -5.70 2.54
CA SER A 411 11.34 -6.00 3.63
C SER A 411 12.07 -5.99 4.98
N LYS A 412 11.97 -7.07 5.76
CA LYS A 412 12.56 -7.15 7.10
C LYS A 412 14.09 -7.02 7.03
N GLY A 413 14.64 -6.03 7.73
CA GLY A 413 16.07 -5.72 7.73
C GLY A 413 16.59 -4.86 6.56
N GLY A 414 15.70 -4.37 5.70
CA GLY A 414 16.01 -3.32 4.73
C GLY A 414 16.92 -3.74 3.57
N LEU A 415 17.68 -2.76 3.05
CA LEU A 415 18.54 -2.93 1.87
C LEU A 415 19.64 -3.98 2.10
N ALA A 416 20.21 -4.02 3.30
CA ALA A 416 21.30 -4.93 3.63
C ALA A 416 20.86 -6.40 3.52
N THR A 417 19.72 -6.76 4.13
CA THR A 417 19.18 -8.12 4.03
C THR A 417 18.72 -8.44 2.62
N ALA A 418 18.15 -7.46 1.91
CA ALA A 418 17.73 -7.64 0.52
C ALA A 418 18.90 -7.98 -0.42
N LEU A 419 20.04 -7.31 -0.26
CA LEU A 419 21.26 -7.59 -1.04
C LEU A 419 21.90 -8.93 -0.65
N MET A 420 21.95 -9.26 0.64
CA MET A 420 22.44 -10.58 1.10
C MET A 420 21.57 -11.73 0.57
N SER A 421 20.26 -11.54 0.49
CA SER A 421 19.35 -12.54 -0.08
C SER A 421 19.49 -12.64 -1.59
N LEU A 422 19.72 -11.52 -2.31
CA LEU A 422 20.10 -11.61 -3.72
C LEU A 422 21.41 -12.37 -3.90
N TYR A 423 22.42 -12.16 -3.06
CA TYR A 423 23.69 -12.88 -3.12
C TYR A 423 23.49 -14.40 -2.99
N LEU A 424 22.65 -14.83 -2.05
CA LEU A 424 22.27 -16.24 -1.89
C LEU A 424 21.48 -16.77 -3.10
N ASN A 425 20.52 -16.00 -3.62
CA ASN A 425 19.72 -16.37 -4.80
C ASN A 425 20.56 -16.46 -6.09
N LEU A 426 21.78 -15.91 -6.07
CA LEU A 426 22.79 -15.98 -7.12
C LEU A 426 23.83 -17.08 -6.86
N ASN A 427 23.54 -18.05 -5.99
CA ASN A 427 24.45 -19.13 -5.60
C ASN A 427 25.82 -18.62 -5.15
N CYS A 428 25.85 -17.48 -4.44
CA CYS A 428 27.07 -16.87 -3.91
C CYS A 428 28.14 -16.56 -4.97
N SER A 429 27.75 -16.42 -6.25
CA SER A 429 28.70 -16.39 -7.36
C SER A 429 29.13 -14.98 -7.77
N TYR A 430 28.40 -13.94 -7.38
CA TYR A 430 28.63 -12.57 -7.83
C TYR A 430 28.62 -11.59 -6.65
N GLY A 431 29.61 -10.70 -6.60
CA GLY A 431 29.53 -9.54 -5.72
C GLY A 431 28.67 -8.44 -6.30
N MET A 432 28.44 -7.42 -5.49
CA MET A 432 27.52 -6.32 -5.81
C MET A 432 28.14 -5.00 -5.40
N LYS A 433 28.16 -4.05 -6.33
CA LYS A 433 28.52 -2.66 -6.04
C LYS A 433 27.31 -1.77 -6.24
N ILE A 434 26.85 -1.20 -5.13
CA ILE A 434 25.66 -0.36 -5.05
C ILE A 434 26.08 1.08 -4.76
N HIS A 435 25.51 2.00 -5.51
CA HIS A 435 25.58 3.43 -5.29
C HIS A 435 24.18 4.05 -5.23
N ILE A 436 23.84 4.63 -4.09
CA ILE A 436 22.54 5.29 -3.87
C ILE A 436 22.79 6.68 -3.27
N SER A 437 22.38 7.72 -3.99
CA SER A 437 22.43 9.10 -3.53
C SER A 437 21.06 9.54 -3.01
N ARG A 438 20.81 9.38 -1.70
CA ARG A 438 19.60 9.88 -1.04
C ARG A 438 19.96 10.57 0.27
N LYS A 439 19.09 11.50 0.71
CA LYS A 439 19.20 12.19 2.00
C LYS A 439 18.66 11.29 3.13
N LEU A 440 19.30 10.14 3.31
CA LEU A 440 19.04 9.20 4.41
C LEU A 440 20.32 9.04 5.21
N THR A 441 20.20 8.83 6.52
CA THR A 441 21.34 8.39 7.33
C THR A 441 21.82 7.01 6.87
N PRO A 442 23.09 6.64 7.15
CA PRO A 442 23.60 5.31 6.80
C PRO A 442 22.72 4.17 7.34
N GLU A 443 22.17 4.31 8.54
CA GLU A 443 21.28 3.34 9.17
C GLU A 443 19.94 3.23 8.44
N GLU A 444 19.30 4.36 8.13
CA GLU A 444 18.04 4.38 7.36
C GLU A 444 18.23 3.80 5.95
N LEU A 445 19.36 4.12 5.30
CA LEU A 445 19.64 3.62 3.95
C LEU A 445 19.86 2.11 3.93
N LEU A 446 20.57 1.57 4.93
CA LEU A 446 20.97 0.15 4.95
C LEU A 446 19.91 -0.74 5.58
N PHE A 447 19.30 -0.29 6.67
CA PHE A 447 18.45 -1.14 7.51
C PHE A 447 17.00 -0.68 7.59
N GLY A 448 16.68 0.50 7.02
CA GLY A 448 15.31 0.94 6.89
C GLY A 448 14.51 0.00 6.01
N GLU A 449 13.38 -0.47 6.53
CA GLU A 449 12.42 -1.25 5.75
C GLU A 449 11.74 -0.31 4.74
N SER A 450 11.30 -0.83 3.60
CA SER A 450 10.67 -0.01 2.55
C SER A 450 9.63 -0.82 1.80
N PHE A 451 8.43 -0.87 2.38
CA PHE A 451 7.28 -1.52 1.76
C PHE A 451 6.90 -0.81 0.46
N GLY A 452 6.53 -1.60 -0.55
CA GLY A 452 6.45 -1.10 -1.92
C GLY A 452 7.83 -0.75 -2.49
N SER A 453 8.83 -1.63 -2.34
CA SER A 453 10.10 -1.54 -3.07
C SER A 453 10.74 -2.90 -3.30
N ALA A 454 11.46 -3.04 -4.42
CA ALA A 454 12.18 -4.25 -4.77
C ALA A 454 13.52 -3.94 -5.47
N LEU A 455 14.47 -4.83 -5.30
CA LEU A 455 15.70 -4.90 -6.07
C LEU A 455 15.53 -5.90 -7.19
N VAL A 456 15.92 -5.52 -8.40
CA VAL A 456 15.83 -6.38 -9.58
C VAL A 456 17.18 -6.45 -10.29
N ILE A 457 17.48 -7.61 -10.85
CA ILE A 457 18.62 -7.83 -11.73
C ILE A 457 18.11 -7.86 -13.17
N VAL A 458 18.66 -6.97 -14.00
CA VAL A 458 18.23 -6.77 -15.38
C VAL A 458 19.46 -6.75 -16.27
N GLY A 459 19.40 -7.45 -17.41
CA GLY A 459 20.47 -7.41 -18.38
C GLY A 459 20.48 -6.10 -19.17
N GLU A 460 21.60 -5.82 -19.84
CA GLU A 460 21.75 -4.60 -20.63
C GLU A 460 20.71 -4.47 -21.74
N LYS A 461 20.36 -5.59 -22.39
CA LYS A 461 19.37 -5.64 -23.48
C LYS A 461 17.94 -5.42 -22.98
N GLU A 462 17.66 -5.88 -21.76
CA GLU A 462 16.32 -5.83 -21.16
C GLU A 462 16.05 -4.51 -20.42
N LEU A 463 17.08 -3.69 -20.17
CA LEU A 463 16.96 -2.49 -19.32
C LEU A 463 15.94 -1.48 -19.84
N MET A 464 15.89 -1.23 -21.16
CA MET A 464 14.89 -0.31 -21.74
C MET A 464 13.46 -0.84 -21.60
N GLU A 465 13.28 -2.15 -21.80
CA GLU A 465 11.97 -2.78 -21.67
C GLU A 465 11.50 -2.79 -20.20
N PHE A 466 12.43 -3.04 -19.27
CA PHE A 466 12.16 -2.91 -17.84
C PHE A 466 11.66 -1.51 -17.47
N GLN A 467 12.34 -0.46 -17.95
CA GLN A 467 11.93 0.92 -17.71
C GLN A 467 10.55 1.22 -18.32
N ARG A 468 10.26 0.67 -19.51
CA ARG A 468 8.94 0.81 -20.16
C ARG A 468 7.83 0.17 -19.33
N ILE A 469 8.05 -1.01 -18.78
CA ILE A 469 7.09 -1.69 -17.89
C ILE A 469 6.87 -0.86 -16.62
N CYS A 470 7.94 -0.36 -16.00
CA CYS A 470 7.83 0.48 -14.80
C CYS A 470 7.01 1.76 -15.09
N MET A 471 7.27 2.40 -16.24
CA MET A 471 6.54 3.60 -16.67
C MET A 471 5.05 3.32 -16.93
N LEU A 472 4.72 2.18 -17.53
CA LEU A 472 3.33 1.76 -17.79
C LEU A 472 2.51 1.68 -16.49
N HIS A 473 3.11 1.15 -15.44
CA HIS A 473 2.50 0.99 -14.11
C HIS A 473 2.73 2.19 -13.18
N GLY A 474 3.36 3.27 -13.67
CA GLY A 474 3.60 4.48 -12.88
C GLY A 474 4.58 4.28 -11.72
N ILE A 475 5.49 3.31 -11.79
CA ILE A 475 6.46 3.01 -10.76
C ILE A 475 7.82 3.64 -11.08
N PRO A 476 8.43 4.40 -10.15
CA PRO A 476 9.79 4.87 -10.34
C PRO A 476 10.76 3.69 -10.31
N CYS A 477 11.73 3.70 -11.22
CA CYS A 477 12.84 2.75 -11.21
C CYS A 477 14.17 3.48 -11.41
N SER A 478 15.21 3.06 -10.70
CA SER A 478 16.55 3.61 -10.85
C SER A 478 17.60 2.52 -10.81
N THR A 479 18.54 2.53 -11.75
CA THR A 479 19.71 1.67 -11.70
C THR A 479 20.66 2.14 -10.60
N ILE A 480 20.87 1.29 -9.59
CA ILE A 480 21.64 1.62 -8.38
C ILE A 480 22.99 0.90 -8.35
N GLY A 481 23.27 -0.03 -9.26
CA GLY A 481 24.50 -0.80 -9.19
C GLY A 481 24.64 -1.83 -10.29
N ARG A 482 25.66 -2.68 -10.15
CA ARG A 482 25.93 -3.80 -11.07
C ARG A 482 26.52 -5.00 -10.32
N LEU A 483 26.36 -6.18 -10.92
CA LEU A 483 27.08 -7.39 -10.50
C LEU A 483 28.58 -7.28 -10.84
N GLN A 484 29.42 -7.88 -10.00
CA GLN A 484 30.87 -7.90 -10.14
C GLN A 484 31.42 -9.31 -9.95
N ALA A 485 32.54 -9.61 -10.62
CA ALA A 485 33.28 -10.87 -10.45
C ALA A 485 33.80 -11.05 -9.02
N LYS A 486 34.21 -9.94 -8.37
CA LYS A 486 34.70 -9.97 -7.00
C LYS A 486 33.53 -10.18 -6.04
N THR A 487 33.54 -11.25 -5.26
CA THR A 487 32.53 -11.67 -4.28
C THR A 487 32.49 -10.80 -3.01
N GLU A 488 32.39 -9.48 -3.20
CA GLU A 488 32.17 -8.51 -2.12
C GLU A 488 30.88 -7.72 -2.35
N LEU A 489 30.21 -7.34 -1.26
CA LEU A 489 29.05 -6.46 -1.31
C LEU A 489 29.49 -5.08 -0.79
N SER A 490 29.32 -4.06 -1.61
CA SER A 490 29.60 -2.67 -1.23
C SER A 490 28.39 -1.77 -1.49
N VAL A 491 28.10 -0.90 -0.53
CA VAL A 491 27.07 0.15 -0.63
C VAL A 491 27.73 1.48 -0.33
N ASN A 492 27.79 2.36 -1.33
CA ASN A 492 28.54 3.62 -1.30
C ASN A 492 29.94 3.39 -0.68
N ASP A 493 30.40 4.33 0.15
CA ASP A 493 31.59 4.20 1.00
C ASP A 493 31.20 3.92 2.47
N ILE A 494 29.96 3.51 2.73
CA ILE A 494 29.41 3.34 4.09
C ILE A 494 29.46 1.90 4.59
N LEU A 495 29.29 0.92 3.71
CA LEU A 495 29.26 -0.49 4.07
C LEU A 495 30.01 -1.32 3.04
N LYS A 496 30.91 -2.17 3.53
CA LYS A 496 31.62 -3.16 2.74
C LYS A 496 31.60 -4.50 3.46
N ILE A 497 30.85 -5.46 2.94
CA ILE A 497 30.77 -6.83 3.45
C ILE A 497 31.72 -7.71 2.61
N PRO A 498 32.82 -8.22 3.21
CA PRO A 498 33.75 -9.08 2.50
C PRO A 498 33.17 -10.48 2.31
N GLU A 499 33.66 -11.19 1.31
CA GLU A 499 33.33 -12.59 1.00
C GLU A 499 33.31 -13.49 2.25
N LYS A 500 34.31 -13.37 3.13
CA LYS A 500 34.40 -14.16 4.36
C LYS A 500 33.17 -14.06 5.26
N VAL A 501 32.52 -12.89 5.31
CA VAL A 501 31.28 -12.68 6.08
C VAL A 501 30.06 -13.14 5.26
N LEU A 502 30.07 -12.98 3.94
CA LEU A 502 29.00 -13.49 3.09
C LEU A 502 28.93 -15.03 3.11
N ASN A 503 30.07 -15.71 3.17
CA ASN A 503 30.14 -17.18 3.19
C ASN A 503 29.61 -17.79 4.49
N THR A 504 29.42 -17.01 5.56
CA THR A 504 28.74 -17.51 6.77
C THR A 504 27.22 -17.59 6.60
N LEU A 505 26.65 -17.04 5.52
CA LEU A 505 25.24 -17.16 5.19
C LEU A 505 24.87 -18.54 4.62
N SER A 506 25.85 -19.30 4.11
CA SER A 506 25.64 -20.56 3.39
C SER A 506 25.82 -21.83 4.24
N THR A 507 26.16 -21.70 5.52
CA THR A 507 26.20 -22.76 6.55
C THR A 507 25.02 -22.61 7.49
#